data_AF-A0A1A3P6E5-F1
#
_entry.id   AF-A0A1A3P6E5-F1
#
_cell.length_a   1.000
_cell.length_b   1.000
_cell.length_c   1.000
_cell.angle_alpha   90.00
_cell.angle_beta   90.00
_cell.angle_gamma   90.00
#
_symmetry.space_group_name_H-M   'P 1'
#
loop_
_entity.id
_entity.type
_entity.pdbx_description
1 polymer ?
#
loop_
_entity_poly.entity_id
_entity_poly.type
_entity_poly.pdbx_seq_one_letter_code
_entity_poly.pdbx_strand_id
1 'polypeptide(L)'
;MTALHLSMRPLRLVPWMVRAVIPAGHIGTYALRRGGGVTYIGRSDDLRRRLIVHAASDRADFFTYDLHRTSVQAYEVESALFHILAGEVTNQIHPAAPAHSGAICPFCRVVAVAALSERINFRNYPSHAA
;
A
#
# COMPACT_ATOMS: atom_id res chain seq x y z
N MET A 1 -8.42 -16.52 -22.83
CA MET A 1 -8.07 -17.04 -21.49
C MET A 1 -8.22 -15.88 -20.52
N THR A 2 -9.36 -15.77 -19.84
CA THR A 2 -9.67 -14.69 -18.91
C THR A 2 -8.94 -14.99 -17.60
N ALA A 3 -7.93 -14.18 -17.26
CA ALA A 3 -7.32 -14.26 -15.95
C ALA A 3 -8.41 -13.99 -14.90
N LEU A 4 -8.70 -14.99 -14.07
CA LEU A 4 -9.41 -14.79 -12.81
C LEU A 4 -8.56 -13.80 -12.01
N HIS A 5 -8.96 -12.54 -12.01
CA HIS A 5 -8.44 -11.55 -11.08
C HIS A 5 -8.90 -12.02 -9.70
N LEU A 6 -8.08 -12.84 -9.04
CA LEU A 6 -8.29 -13.28 -7.66
C LEU A 6 -8.27 -12.02 -6.80
N SER A 7 -9.41 -11.37 -6.65
CA SER A 7 -9.57 -10.37 -5.61
C SER A 7 -9.33 -11.10 -4.30
N MET A 8 -8.25 -10.73 -3.61
CA MET A 8 -7.94 -11.32 -2.32
C MET A 8 -9.13 -11.07 -1.40
N ARG A 9 -9.83 -12.16 -1.05
CA ARG A 9 -10.97 -12.08 -0.15
C ARG A 9 -10.49 -11.56 1.20
N PRO A 10 -11.15 -10.53 1.77
CA PRO A 10 -10.84 -10.10 3.13
C PRO A 10 -10.94 -11.27 4.11
N LEU A 11 -9.89 -11.44 4.92
CA LEU A 11 -9.81 -12.46 5.96
C LEU A 11 -10.25 -11.86 7.28
N ARG A 12 -10.88 -12.67 8.15
CA ARG A 12 -11.31 -12.19 9.47
C ARG A 12 -10.10 -11.77 10.32
N LEU A 13 -10.15 -10.57 10.89
CA LEU A 13 -9.07 -10.02 11.71
C LEU A 13 -9.11 -10.62 13.12
N VAL A 14 -8.61 -11.86 13.24
CA VAL A 14 -8.47 -12.57 14.52
C VAL A 14 -7.07 -13.16 14.64
N PRO A 15 -6.47 -13.23 15.84
CA PRO A 15 -5.06 -13.58 15.99
C PRO A 15 -4.67 -14.92 15.38
N TRP A 16 -5.54 -15.94 15.49
CA TRP A 16 -5.24 -17.26 14.93
C TRP A 16 -5.19 -17.25 13.39
N MET A 17 -6.09 -16.50 12.73
CA MET A 17 -6.12 -16.38 11.27
C MET A 17 -4.86 -15.67 10.77
N VAL A 18 -4.48 -14.57 11.43
CA VAL A 18 -3.23 -13.84 11.13
C VAL A 18 -2.01 -14.78 11.23
N ARG A 19 -1.94 -15.61 12.28
CA ARG A 19 -0.84 -16.58 12.45
C ARG A 19 -0.83 -17.68 11.39
N ALA A 20 -2.01 -18.11 10.91
CA ALA A 20 -2.13 -19.17 9.93
C ALA A 20 -1.70 -18.72 8.53
N VAL A 21 -1.92 -17.45 8.19
CA VAL A 21 -1.71 -16.94 6.82
C VAL A 21 -0.45 -16.08 6.65
N ILE A 22 0.07 -15.48 7.73
CA ILE A 22 1.24 -14.60 7.66
C ILE A 22 2.39 -15.20 8.48
N PRO A 23 3.52 -15.58 7.84
CA PRO A 23 4.71 -16.03 8.55
C PRO A 23 5.29 -14.94 9.47
N ALA A 24 6.00 -15.35 10.54
CA ALA A 24 6.64 -14.40 11.46
C ALA A 24 7.80 -13.66 10.78
N GLY A 25 8.03 -12.40 11.18
CA GLY A 25 9.18 -11.60 10.73
C GLY A 25 9.15 -11.18 9.26
N HIS A 26 7.98 -11.26 8.60
CA HIS A 26 7.84 -10.85 7.22
C HIS A 26 7.37 -9.40 7.10
N ILE A 27 7.97 -8.70 6.14
CA ILE A 27 7.63 -7.33 5.76
C ILE A 27 6.34 -7.38 4.92
N GLY A 28 5.43 -6.45 5.14
CA GLY A 28 4.19 -6.43 4.39
C GLY A 28 3.38 -5.15 4.50
N THR A 29 2.41 -5.00 3.61
CA THR A 29 1.34 -4.01 3.68
C THR A 29 0.04 -4.69 4.09
N TYR A 30 -0.89 -3.91 4.64
CA TYR A 30 -2.22 -4.37 5.01
C TYR A 30 -3.26 -3.28 4.81
N ALA A 31 -4.51 -3.73 4.61
CA ALA A 31 -5.69 -2.89 4.66
C ALA A 31 -6.70 -3.51 5.64
N LEU A 32 -7.14 -2.74 6.62
CA LEU A 32 -8.17 -3.12 7.59
C LEU A 32 -9.54 -2.69 7.08
N ARG A 33 -10.57 -3.48 7.37
CA ARG A 33 -11.92 -3.31 6.82
C ARG A 33 -13.01 -3.49 7.87
N ARG A 34 -14.04 -2.66 7.80
CA ARG A 34 -15.26 -2.70 8.61
C ARG A 34 -16.42 -2.16 7.78
N GLY A 35 -17.60 -2.77 7.89
CA GLY A 35 -18.79 -2.32 7.14
C GLY A 35 -18.65 -2.35 5.61
N GLY A 36 -17.80 -3.24 5.07
CA GLY A 36 -17.57 -3.36 3.62
C GLY A 36 -16.51 -2.43 3.03
N GLY A 37 -16.07 -1.39 3.76
CA GLY A 37 -15.04 -0.44 3.32
C GLY A 37 -13.66 -0.72 3.91
N VAL A 38 -12.62 -0.11 3.31
CA VAL A 38 -11.29 -0.02 3.92
C VAL A 38 -11.29 1.14 4.91
N THR A 39 -10.89 0.90 6.15
CA THR A 39 -10.88 1.92 7.21
C THR A 39 -9.47 2.37 7.58
N TYR A 40 -8.45 1.57 7.30
CA TYR A 40 -7.08 1.85 7.65
C TYR A 40 -6.14 1.08 6.73
N ILE A 41 -5.04 1.69 6.32
CA ILE A 41 -3.96 1.02 5.59
C ILE A 41 -2.64 1.18 6.35
N GLY A 42 -1.73 0.24 6.19
CA GLY A 42 -0.39 0.45 6.72
C GLY A 42 0.63 -0.56 6.23
N ARG A 43 1.87 -0.36 6.65
CA ARG A 43 2.96 -1.33 6.50
C ARG A 43 3.62 -1.71 7.83
N SER A 44 4.38 -2.80 7.81
CA SER A 44 5.21 -3.22 8.93
C SER A 44 6.36 -4.09 8.46
N ASP A 45 7.52 -3.99 9.09
CA ASP A 45 8.63 -4.93 8.90
C ASP A 45 8.38 -6.27 9.63
N ASP A 46 7.42 -6.30 10.55
CA ASP A 46 6.82 -7.52 11.10
C ASP A 46 5.29 -7.42 11.00
N LEU A 47 4.77 -7.86 9.87
CA LEU A 47 3.35 -7.75 9.52
C LEU A 47 2.45 -8.57 10.45
N ARG A 48 2.87 -9.80 10.78
CA ARG A 48 2.13 -10.68 11.69
C ARG A 48 1.95 -10.02 13.06
N ARG A 49 3.03 -9.53 13.66
CA ARG A 49 2.97 -8.86 14.96
C ARG A 49 2.05 -7.64 14.90
N ARG A 50 2.15 -6.82 13.85
CA ARG A 50 1.32 -5.62 13.68
C ARG A 50 -0.17 -5.95 13.59
N LEU A 51 -0.55 -6.95 12.79
CA LEU A 51 -1.97 -7.33 12.63
C LEU A 51 -2.55 -8.00 13.87
N ILE A 52 -1.73 -8.72 14.65
CA ILE A 52 -2.17 -9.23 15.97
C ILE A 52 -2.52 -8.08 16.92
N VAL A 53 -1.73 -7.00 16.93
CA VAL A 53 -2.03 -5.80 17.74
C VAL A 53 -3.34 -5.17 17.27
N HIS A 54 -3.56 -5.04 15.96
CA HIS A 54 -4.82 -4.51 15.43
C HIS A 54 -6.03 -5.38 15.81
N ALA A 55 -5.89 -6.71 15.74
CA ALA A 55 -6.93 -7.64 16.15
C ALA A 55 -7.33 -7.50 17.63
N ALA A 56 -6.41 -7.07 18.49
CA ALA A 56 -6.69 -6.81 19.90
C ALA A 56 -7.32 -5.42 20.16
N SER A 57 -7.29 -4.51 19.19
CA SER A 57 -7.69 -3.11 19.35
C SER A 57 -9.12 -2.79 18.88
N ASP A 58 -9.88 -3.78 18.42
CA ASP A 58 -11.25 -3.65 17.89
C ASP A 58 -11.43 -2.56 16.80
N ARG A 59 -10.37 -2.32 16.02
CA ARG A 59 -10.36 -1.28 14.98
C ARG A 59 -11.01 -1.71 13.65
N ALA A 60 -11.17 -3.01 13.42
CA ALA A 60 -11.68 -3.57 12.18
C ALA A 60 -12.09 -5.04 12.32
N ASP A 61 -12.88 -5.54 11.38
CA ASP A 61 -13.43 -6.90 11.41
C ASP A 61 -12.67 -7.83 10.44
N PHE A 62 -12.11 -7.26 9.37
CA PHE A 62 -11.39 -7.99 8.34
C PHE A 62 -10.10 -7.29 7.93
N PHE A 63 -9.22 -8.02 7.26
CA PHE A 63 -7.99 -7.49 6.66
C PHE A 63 -7.66 -8.15 5.32
N THR A 64 -6.92 -7.43 4.49
CA THR A 64 -6.15 -7.96 3.35
C THR A 64 -4.68 -7.60 3.55
N TYR A 65 -3.76 -8.32 2.92
CA TYR A 65 -2.32 -8.11 3.09
C TYR A 65 -1.53 -8.50 1.85
N ASP A 66 -0.36 -7.90 1.67
CA ASP A 66 0.67 -8.31 0.71
C ASP A 66 2.01 -8.46 1.43
N LEU A 67 2.79 -9.48 1.05
CA LEU A 67 4.14 -9.69 1.57
C LEU A 67 5.17 -9.09 0.60
N HIS A 68 6.17 -8.42 1.16
CA HIS A 68 7.20 -7.72 0.41
C HIS A 68 8.59 -8.24 0.78
N ARG A 69 9.55 -8.12 -0.15
CA ARG A 69 10.94 -8.53 0.10
C ARG A 69 11.73 -7.45 0.84
N THR A 70 11.34 -6.19 0.67
CA THR A 70 12.06 -5.04 1.25
C THR A 70 11.09 -4.03 1.84
N SER A 71 11.56 -3.25 2.83
CA SER A 71 10.79 -2.16 3.41
C SER A 71 10.48 -1.04 2.40
N VAL A 72 11.32 -0.88 1.38
CA VAL A 72 11.11 0.08 0.28
C VAL A 72 9.92 -0.35 -0.58
N GLN A 73 9.81 -1.62 -0.96
CA GLN A 73 8.64 -2.14 -1.68
C GLN A 73 7.35 -1.95 -0.88
N ALA A 74 7.40 -2.27 0.42
CA ALA A 74 6.25 -2.07 1.29
C ALA A 74 5.86 -0.59 1.42
N TYR A 75 6.85 0.32 1.45
CA TYR A 75 6.63 1.75 1.44
C TYR A 75 5.97 2.23 0.13
N GLU A 76 6.47 1.79 -1.03
CA GLU A 76 5.89 2.15 -2.33
C GLU A 76 4.43 1.72 -2.41
N VAL A 77 4.11 0.49 -2.00
CA VAL A 77 2.74 -0.03 -2.01
C VAL A 77 1.84 0.69 -1.00
N GLU A 78 2.33 0.95 0.23
CA GLU A 78 1.58 1.74 1.21
C GLU A 78 1.29 3.16 0.69
N SER A 79 2.27 3.81 0.07
CA SER A 79 2.12 5.13 -0.55
C SER A 79 1.12 5.10 -1.70
N ALA A 80 1.16 4.08 -2.57
CA ALA A 80 0.16 3.92 -3.62
C ALA A 80 -1.26 3.84 -3.04
N LEU A 81 -1.46 2.98 -2.03
CA LEU A 81 -2.74 2.82 -1.34
C LEU A 81 -3.20 4.12 -0.67
N PHE A 82 -2.29 4.86 -0.05
CA PHE A 82 -2.58 6.16 0.58
C PHE A 82 -3.13 7.16 -0.42
N HIS A 83 -2.52 7.26 -1.61
CA HIS A 83 -2.98 8.17 -2.65
C HIS A 83 -4.27 7.71 -3.33
N ILE A 84 -4.47 6.39 -3.50
CA ILE A 84 -5.72 5.83 -4.06
C ILE A 84 -6.91 6.07 -3.12
N LEU A 85 -6.72 5.89 -1.82
CA LEU A 85 -7.77 5.92 -0.80
C LEU A 85 -7.76 7.24 0.00
N ALA A 86 -7.17 8.30 -0.54
CA ALA A 86 -7.05 9.58 0.15
C ALA A 86 -8.44 10.12 0.51
N GLY A 87 -8.63 10.53 1.77
CA GLY A 87 -9.95 10.95 2.28
C GLY A 87 -10.93 9.82 2.63
N GLU A 88 -10.64 8.56 2.27
CA GLU A 88 -11.52 7.41 2.56
C GLU A 88 -11.10 6.62 3.81
N VAL A 89 -9.81 6.62 4.15
CA VAL A 89 -9.25 5.90 5.30
C VAL A 89 -9.04 6.79 6.52
N THR A 90 -8.86 6.21 7.70
CA THR A 90 -8.67 6.99 8.94
C THR A 90 -7.25 7.55 9.10
N ASN A 91 -6.24 6.89 8.54
CA ASN A 91 -4.86 7.37 8.60
C ASN A 91 -4.52 8.31 7.43
N GLN A 92 -4.69 9.61 7.69
CA GLN A 92 -4.49 10.69 6.71
C GLN A 92 -3.06 11.26 6.66
N ILE A 93 -2.15 10.71 7.45
CA ILE A 93 -0.73 11.11 7.43
C ILE A 93 -0.01 10.25 6.39
N HIS A 94 0.63 10.90 5.41
CA HIS A 94 1.39 10.23 4.36
C HIS A 94 2.48 9.32 4.96
N PRO A 95 2.70 8.11 4.41
CA PRO A 95 3.77 7.22 4.84
C PRO A 95 5.15 7.89 4.92
N ALA A 96 5.85 7.69 6.03
CA ALA A 96 7.27 8.03 6.10
C ALA A 96 8.09 7.00 5.31
N ALA A 97 9.12 7.45 4.60
CA ALA A 97 10.08 6.55 3.96
C ALA A 97 10.81 5.70 5.02
N PRO A 98 11.23 4.45 4.69
CA PRO A 98 12.08 3.67 5.58
C PRO A 98 13.39 4.41 5.89
N ALA A 99 13.88 4.30 7.12
CA ALA A 99 15.10 4.97 7.56
C ALA A 99 16.30 4.60 6.67
N HIS A 100 17.15 5.59 6.37
CA HIS A 100 18.38 5.44 5.57
C HIS A 100 18.19 4.89 4.15
N SER A 101 16.95 4.78 3.64
CA SER A 101 16.69 4.22 2.30
C SER A 101 16.92 5.20 1.15
N GLY A 102 16.84 6.51 1.42
CA GLY A 102 16.80 7.54 0.38
C GLY A 102 15.55 7.45 -0.51
N ALA A 103 14.58 6.60 -0.18
CA ALA A 103 13.39 6.40 -1.00
C ALA A 103 12.49 7.64 -0.98
N ILE A 104 11.98 7.99 -2.16
CA ILE A 104 11.05 9.10 -2.38
C ILE A 104 9.74 8.51 -2.90
N CYS A 105 8.61 8.95 -2.36
CA CYS A 105 7.30 8.51 -2.81
C CYS A 105 7.08 8.89 -4.29
N PRO A 106 6.86 7.92 -5.20
CA PRO A 106 6.65 8.22 -6.62
C PRO A 106 5.25 8.79 -6.92
N PHE A 107 4.32 8.72 -5.97
CA PHE A 107 2.91 9.12 -6.13
C PHE A 107 2.61 10.53 -5.63
N CYS A 108 3.54 11.15 -4.90
CA CYS A 108 3.42 12.54 -4.49
C CYS A 108 3.38 13.45 -5.73
N ARG A 109 2.45 14.42 -5.74
CA ARG A 109 2.23 15.32 -6.88
C ARG A 109 3.51 15.97 -7.41
N VAL A 110 4.38 16.44 -6.52
CA VAL A 110 5.66 17.09 -6.90
C VAL A 110 6.54 16.14 -7.71
N VAL A 111 6.64 14.89 -7.28
CA VAL A 111 7.45 13.86 -7.94
C VAL A 111 6.81 13.44 -9.27
N ALA A 112 5.49 13.27 -9.28
CA ALA A 112 4.74 12.95 -10.50
C ALA A 112 4.89 14.04 -11.58
N VAL A 113 4.80 15.33 -11.18
CA VAL A 113 5.00 16.46 -12.10
C VAL A 113 6.43 16.50 -12.64
N ALA A 114 7.43 16.33 -11.79
CA ALA A 114 8.83 16.29 -12.22
C ALA A 114 9.06 15.16 -13.24
N ALA A 115 8.61 13.93 -12.93
CA ALA A 115 8.75 12.78 -13.82
C ALA A 115 8.03 12.97 -15.17
N LEU A 116 6.88 13.66 -15.20
CA LEU A 116 6.18 13.99 -16.44
C LEU A 116 6.93 15.05 -17.25
N SER A 117 7.48 16.08 -16.61
CA SER A 117 8.23 17.13 -17.28
C SER A 117 9.51 16.63 -17.96
N GLU A 118 10.16 15.61 -17.39
CA GLU A 118 11.35 14.99 -17.98
C GLU A 118 11.03 14.04 -19.14
N ARG A 119 9.82 13.50 -19.20
CA ARG A 119 9.40 12.53 -20.23
C ARG A 119 8.89 13.17 -21.52
N ILE A 120 8.44 14.43 -21.47
CA ILE A 120 7.92 15.11 -22.66
C ILE A 120 8.79 16.31 -23.03
N ASN A 121 9.75 16.08 -23.93
CA ASN A 121 10.42 17.16 -24.64
C ASN A 121 9.69 17.41 -25.97
N PHE A 122 8.65 18.26 -25.95
CA PHE A 122 7.88 18.61 -27.15
C PHE A 122 8.73 19.23 -28.27
N ARG A 123 9.98 19.67 -28.00
CA ARG A 123 10.92 20.15 -29.02
C ARG A 123 11.47 19.05 -29.92
N ASN A 124 11.44 17.78 -29.47
CA ASN A 124 11.98 16.65 -30.23
C ASN A 124 10.93 15.91 -31.07
N TYR A 125 9.69 16.40 -31.10
CA TYR A 125 8.62 15.85 -31.94
C TYR A 125 8.18 16.92 -32.93
N PRO A 126 8.80 17.03 -34.13
CA PRO A 126 8.23 17.88 -35.16
C PRO A 126 6.84 17.34 -35.47
N SER A 127 5.82 18.18 -35.27
CA SER A 127 4.49 17.91 -35.75
C SER A 127 4.57 17.72 -37.26
N HIS A 128 4.47 16.49 -37.74
CA HIS A 128 4.13 16.22 -39.13
C HIS A 128 2.68 16.62 -39.32
N ALA A 129 2.44 17.93 -39.47
CA ALA A 129 1.21 18.45 -40.00
C ALA A 129 1.25 18.24 -41.53
N ALA A 130 0.39 17.33 -41.99
CA ALA A 130 0.00 17.20 -43.39
C ALA A 130 -1.10 18.21 -43.73
#